data_AF-A0A7H0Y2C7-F1
#
_entry.id   AF-A0A7H0Y2C7-F1
#
_cell.length_a   1.000
_cell.length_b   1.000
_cell.length_c   1.000
_cell.angle_alpha   90.00
_cell.angle_beta   90.00
_cell.angle_gamma   90.00
#
_symmetry.space_group_name_H-M   'P 1'
#
loop_
_entity.id
_entity.type
_entity.pdbx_description
1 polymer ?
#
loop_
_entity_poly.entity_id
_entity_poly.type
_entity_poly.pdbx_seq_one_letter_code
_entity_poly.pdbx_strand_id
1 'polypeptide(L)'
;MFLISFLGSIIFLYAFIGLILGIIWFALAKILELDNQSDYWSLILNSPIGLAYFLVVMLFFWFPALLPFMRQWKSLLLSKMEGASQFQQVTWKRIILKPFRSLKEHIFNWYYIQ
;
A
#
# COMPACT_ATOMS: atom_id res chain seq x y z
N MET A 1 -20.18 -13.40 0.89
CA MET A 1 -19.67 -12.91 2.18
C MET A 1 -18.15 -13.05 2.25
N PHE A 2 -17.60 -14.23 1.99
CA PHE A 2 -16.15 -14.54 1.97
C PHE A 2 -15.27 -13.51 1.23
N LEU A 3 -15.63 -13.10 0.00
CA LEU A 3 -14.84 -12.14 -0.79
C LEU A 3 -14.71 -10.75 -0.13
N ILE A 4 -15.74 -10.29 0.57
CA ILE A 4 -15.73 -8.97 1.23
C ILE A 4 -14.84 -9.04 2.47
N SER A 5 -14.97 -10.10 3.27
CA SER A 5 -14.12 -10.37 4.42
C SER A 5 -12.64 -10.53 4.03
N PHE A 6 -12.36 -11.17 2.90
CA PHE A 6 -11.00 -11.34 2.37
C PHE A 6 -10.38 -10.03 1.86
N LEU A 7 -11.13 -9.16 1.17
CA LEU A 7 -10.59 -7.84 0.82
C LEU A 7 -10.39 -6.96 2.06
N GLY A 8 -11.28 -7.05 3.06
CA GLY A 8 -11.13 -6.35 4.33
C GLY A 8 -9.85 -6.76 5.08
N SER A 9 -9.52 -8.05 5.10
CA SER A 9 -8.28 -8.53 5.72
C SER A 9 -7.03 -8.06 4.97
N ILE A 10 -7.09 -7.97 3.63
CA ILE A 10 -6.00 -7.39 2.83
C ILE A 10 -5.80 -5.91 3.17
N ILE A 11 -6.88 -5.12 3.24
CA ILE A 11 -6.80 -3.70 3.60
C ILE A 11 -6.24 -3.52 5.01
N PHE A 12 -6.70 -4.33 5.98
CA PHE A 12 -6.20 -4.29 7.35
C PHE A 12 -4.70 -4.63 7.42
N LEU A 13 -4.28 -5.71 6.74
CA LEU A 13 -2.88 -6.12 6.71
C LEU A 13 -2.00 -5.05 6.05
N TYR A 14 -2.51 -4.40 5.00
CA TYR A 14 -1.81 -3.32 4.32
C TYR A 14 -1.66 -2.05 5.17
N ALA A 15 -2.71 -1.68 5.92
CA ALA A 15 -2.66 -0.60 6.89
C ALA A 15 -1.70 -0.92 8.04
N PHE A 16 -1.70 -2.17 8.51
CA PHE A 16 -0.78 -2.65 9.53
C PHE A 16 0.68 -2.57 9.09
N ILE A 17 1.00 -2.91 7.84
CA ILE A 17 2.33 -2.71 7.26
C ILE A 17 2.71 -1.22 7.27
N GLY A 18 1.80 -0.33 6.88
CA GLY A 18 2.04 1.11 6.93
C GLY A 18 2.38 1.62 8.33
N LEU A 19 1.70 1.11 9.36
CA LEU A 19 2.00 1.43 10.77
C LEU A 19 3.39 0.93 11.17
N ILE A 20 3.73 -0.33 10.84
CA ILE A 20 5.06 -0.88 11.11
C ILE A 20 6.14 -0.02 10.47
N LEU A 21 5.95 0.38 9.21
CA LEU A 21 6.90 1.25 8.52
C LEU A 21 7.04 2.61 9.20
N GLY A 22 5.96 3.20 9.70
CA GLY A 22 6.01 4.45 10.46
C GLY A 22 6.83 4.31 11.75
N ILE A 23 6.68 3.19 12.47
CA ILE A 23 7.49 2.89 13.66
C ILE A 23 8.96 2.69 13.29
N ILE A 24 9.25 1.93 12.23
CA ILE A 24 10.62 1.73 11.73
C ILE A 24 11.25 3.08 11.37
N TRP A 25 10.51 3.96 10.72
CA TRP A 25 11.02 5.27 10.31
C TRP A 25 11.32 6.17 11.52
N PHE A 26 10.44 6.16 12.52
CA PHE A 26 10.68 6.85 13.79
C PHE A 26 11.92 6.30 14.52
N ALA A 27 12.05 4.97 14.60
CA ALA A 27 13.21 4.32 15.20
C ALA A 27 14.51 4.63 14.44
N LEU A 28 14.46 4.66 13.11
CA LEU A 28 15.60 5.00 12.28
C LEU A 28 15.99 6.47 12.46
N ALA A 29 15.02 7.36 12.60
CA ALA A 29 15.29 8.76 12.92
C ALA A 29 15.97 8.93 14.30
N LYS A 30 15.61 8.09 15.27
CA LYS A 30 16.29 8.00 16.58
C LYS A 30 17.70 7.45 16.48
N ILE A 31 17.93 6.39 15.71
CA ILE A 31 19.25 5.77 15.54
C ILE A 31 20.23 6.73 14.84
N LEU A 32 19.73 7.55 13.91
CA LEU A 32 20.52 8.57 13.23
C LEU A 32 20.83 9.81 14.10
N GLU A 33 20.42 9.79 15.37
CA GLU A 33 20.61 10.89 16.33
C GLU A 33 20.16 12.25 15.78
N LEU A 34 19.07 12.26 15.00
CA LEU A 34 18.50 13.51 14.47
C LEU A 34 18.07 14.45 15.61
N ASP A 35 17.77 13.91 16.78
CA ASP A 35 17.49 14.68 18.00
C ASP A 35 18.69 15.45 18.53
N ASN A 36 19.93 15.03 18.25
CA ASN A 36 21.13 15.80 18.58
C ASN A 36 21.47 16.87 17.54
N GLN A 37 20.86 16.81 16.35
CA GLN A 37 21.16 17.74 15.25
C GLN A 37 20.33 19.02 15.31
N SER A 38 19.14 19.01 15.91
CA SER A 38 18.37 20.23 16.16
C SER A 38 17.40 20.10 17.33
N ASP A 39 17.18 21.22 18.03
CA ASP A 39 16.22 21.31 19.14
C ASP A 39 14.79 20.92 18.70
N TYR A 40 14.45 21.19 17.44
CA TYR A 40 13.17 20.83 16.85
C TYR A 40 13.01 19.31 16.73
N TRP A 41 14.03 18.61 16.21
CA TRP A 41 14.02 17.16 16.12
C TRP A 41 14.05 16.51 17.50
N SER A 42 14.74 17.11 18.47
CA SER A 42 14.73 16.64 19.85
C SER A 42 13.33 16.64 20.44
N LEU A 43 12.58 17.73 20.28
CA LEU A 43 11.19 17.84 20.74
C LEU A 43 10.27 16.80 20.10
N ILE A 44 10.44 16.56 18.80
CA ILE A 44 9.63 15.57 18.06
C ILE A 44 10.00 14.17 18.52
N LEU A 45 11.26 13.78 18.44
CA LEU A 45 11.68 12.41 18.68
C LEU A 45 11.60 12.03 20.17
N ASN A 46 11.64 12.98 21.11
CA ASN A 46 11.47 12.73 22.54
C ASN A 46 10.02 12.87 23.04
N SER A 47 9.03 13.05 22.17
CA SER A 47 7.63 13.16 22.56
C SER A 47 6.74 12.07 21.94
N PRO A 48 5.68 11.63 22.67
CA PRO A 48 4.67 10.72 22.09
C PRO A 48 3.95 11.35 20.89
N ILE A 49 3.89 12.68 20.84
CA ILE A 49 3.32 13.44 19.73
C ILE A 49 4.15 13.25 18.46
N GLY A 50 5.49 13.19 18.55
CA GLY A 50 6.33 12.94 17.38
C GLY A 50 6.16 11.54 16.82
N LEU A 51 5.97 10.52 17.66
CA LEU A 51 5.64 9.18 17.17
C LEU A 51 4.31 9.19 16.40
N ALA A 52 3.29 9.87 16.94
CA ALA A 52 2.02 10.02 16.24
C ALA A 52 2.17 10.78 14.90
N TYR A 53 3.02 11.81 14.86
CA TYR A 53 3.34 12.54 13.64
C TYR A 53 3.93 11.62 12.56
N PHE A 54 4.93 10.79 12.90
CA PHE A 54 5.52 9.84 11.95
C PHE A 54 4.50 8.80 11.45
N LEU A 55 3.63 8.30 12.33
CA LEU A 55 2.57 7.38 11.94
C LEU A 55 1.57 8.04 10.98
N VAL A 56 1.13 9.27 11.25
CA VAL A 56 0.18 10.00 10.39
C VAL A 56 0.80 10.30 9.04
N VAL A 57 2.03 10.83 9.03
CA VAL A 57 2.76 11.11 7.79
C VAL A 57 2.91 9.82 6.97
N MET A 58 3.31 8.73 7.61
CA MET A 58 3.48 7.47 6.91
C MET A 58 2.16 6.91 6.37
N LEU A 59 1.06 7.00 7.12
CA LEU A 59 -0.26 6.60 6.64
C LEU A 59 -0.72 7.43 5.43
N PHE A 60 -0.45 8.74 5.42
CA PHE A 60 -0.74 9.60 4.27
C PHE A 60 0.10 9.22 3.04
N PHE A 61 1.40 8.99 3.21
CA PHE A 61 2.28 8.54 2.13
C PHE A 61 1.94 7.13 1.64
N TRP A 62 1.42 6.28 2.52
CA TRP A 62 1.02 4.90 2.22
C TRP A 62 -0.39 4.81 1.62
N PHE A 63 -1.20 5.86 1.76
CA PHE A 63 -2.59 5.91 1.28
C PHE A 63 -2.74 5.65 -0.23
N PRO A 64 -1.90 6.20 -1.14
CA PRO A 64 -2.02 5.93 -2.57
C PRO A 64 -1.95 4.44 -2.93
N ALA A 65 -1.25 3.64 -2.12
CA ALA A 65 -1.13 2.21 -2.35
C ALA A 65 -2.40 1.41 -1.95
N LEU A 66 -3.32 2.01 -1.17
CA LEU A 66 -4.65 1.46 -0.88
C LEU A 66 -5.68 1.74 -2.00
N LEU A 67 -5.45 2.75 -2.83
CA LEU A 67 -6.36 3.13 -3.93
C LEU A 67 -6.78 1.98 -4.87
N PRO A 68 -5.87 1.10 -5.36
CA PRO A 68 -6.28 -0.01 -6.25
C PRO A 68 -7.25 -0.97 -5.55
N PHE A 69 -7.07 -1.21 -4.25
CA PHE A 69 -7.96 -2.08 -3.47
C PHE A 69 -9.32 -1.44 -3.23
N MET A 70 -9.35 -0.14 -2.92
CA MET A 70 -10.60 0.61 -2.77
C MET A 70 -11.43 0.61 -4.05
N ARG A 71 -10.79 0.74 -5.23
CA ARG A 71 -11.46 0.68 -6.54
C ARG A 71 -12.09 -0.69 -6.79
N GLN A 72 -11.39 -1.78 -6.45
CA GLN A 72 -11.91 -3.15 -6.56
C GLN A 72 -13.05 -3.41 -5.58
N TRP A 73 -12.99 -2.86 -4.38
CA TRP A 73 -14.07 -2.99 -3.39
C TRP A 73 -15.34 -2.26 -3.83
N LYS A 74 -15.20 -1.05 -4.38
CA LYS A 74 -16.32 -0.27 -4.93
C LYS A 74 -16.99 -1.01 -6.10
N SER A 75 -16.23 -1.61 -7.01
CA SER A 75 -16.80 -2.35 -8.15
C SER A 75 -17.51 -3.64 -7.71
N LEU A 76 -16.97 -4.35 -6.71
CA LEU A 76 -17.60 -5.53 -6.10
C LEU A 76 -18.88 -5.19 -5.32
N LEU A 77 -18.94 -4.02 -4.69
CA LEU A 77 -20.14 -3.54 -4.00
C LEU A 77 -21.23 -3.16 -4.99
N LEU A 78 -20.90 -2.38 -6.03
CA LEU A 78 -21.83 -1.99 -7.08
C LEU A 78 -22.42 -3.21 -7.82
N SER A 79 -21.58 -4.20 -8.17
CA SER A 79 -22.06 -5.41 -8.85
C SER A 79 -23.00 -6.26 -7.99
N LYS A 80 -22.87 -6.21 -6.66
CA LYS A 80 -23.79 -6.85 -5.72
C LYS A 80 -25.10 -6.09 -5.54
N MET A 81 -25.08 -4.75 -5.62
CA MET A 81 -26.27 -3.92 -5.47
C MET A 81 -27.13 -3.89 -6.72
N GLU A 82 -26.53 -3.95 -7.91
CA GLU A 82 -27.26 -3.84 -9.18
C GLU A 82 -27.89 -5.15 -9.65
N GLY A 83 -27.65 -6.29 -8.97
CA GLY A 83 -28.16 -7.60 -9.40
C GLY A 83 -27.76 -7.97 -10.84
N ALA A 84 -26.80 -7.26 -11.42
CA ALA A 84 -26.50 -7.29 -12.82
C ALA A 84 -25.59 -8.49 -13.11
N SER A 85 -26.15 -9.43 -13.86
CA SER A 85 -25.50 -10.57 -14.49
C SER A 85 -24.50 -10.14 -15.57
N GLN A 86 -23.47 -9.38 -15.20
CA GLN A 86 -22.30 -9.12 -16.03
C GLN A 86 -21.04 -9.33 -15.20
N PHE A 87 -20.91 -10.54 -14.66
CA PHE A 87 -19.60 -11.10 -14.33
C PHE A 87 -18.88 -11.37 -15.66
N GLN A 88 -18.34 -10.32 -16.29
CA GLN A 88 -17.18 -10.50 -17.15
C GLN A 88 -16.16 -11.22 -16.28
N GLN A 89 -15.96 -12.51 -16.54
CA GLN A 89 -14.96 -13.33 -15.87
C GLN A 89 -13.60 -12.70 -16.15
N VAL A 90 -13.19 -11.76 -15.29
CA VAL A 90 -11.81 -11.34 -15.20
C VAL A 90 -11.10 -12.51 -14.55
N THR A 91 -10.70 -13.48 -15.38
CA THR A 91 -9.96 -14.65 -14.95
C THR A 91 -8.72 -14.13 -14.24
N TRP A 92 -8.54 -14.47 -12.96
CA TRP A 92 -7.36 -14.08 -12.17
C TRP A 92 -6.04 -14.38 -12.90
N LYS A 93 -6.03 -15.41 -13.76
CA LYS A 93 -4.96 -15.68 -14.73
C LYS A 93 -4.55 -14.43 -15.53
N ARG A 94 -5.50 -13.64 -16.03
CA ARG A 94 -5.23 -12.46 -16.87
C ARG A 94 -4.65 -11.27 -16.09
N ILE A 95 -5.01 -11.11 -14.81
CA ILE A 95 -4.45 -10.07 -13.94
C ILE A 95 -3.03 -10.46 -13.51
N ILE A 96 -2.82 -11.73 -13.12
CA ILE A 96 -1.51 -12.22 -12.69
C ILE A 96 -0.53 -12.33 -13.86
N LEU A 97 -0.98 -12.72 -15.07
CA LEU A 97 -0.09 -12.80 -16.24
C LEU A 97 0.24 -11.45 -16.89
N LYS A 98 -0.46 -10.35 -16.56
CA LYS A 98 -0.16 -9.02 -17.12
C LYS A 98 1.24 -8.50 -16.76
N PRO A 99 1.68 -8.50 -15.49
CA PRO A 99 3.05 -8.10 -15.16
C PRO A 99 4.09 -9.04 -15.78
N PHE A 100 3.82 -10.35 -15.87
CA PHE A 100 4.73 -11.31 -16.51
C PHE A 100 4.89 -11.10 -18.02
N ARG A 101 3.81 -10.75 -18.74
CA ARG A 101 3.91 -10.41 -20.18
C ARG A 101 4.69 -9.12 -20.40
N SER A 102 4.42 -8.09 -19.60
CA SER A 102 5.11 -6.81 -19.69
C SER A 102 6.60 -6.94 -19.38
N LEU A 103 6.99 -7.73 -18.37
CA LEU A 103 8.39 -8.04 -18.06
C LEU A 103 9.06 -8.83 -19.18
N LYS A 104 8.38 -9.84 -19.75
CA LYS A 104 8.92 -10.61 -20.87
C LYS A 104 9.15 -9.73 -22.09
N GLU A 105 8.20 -8.86 -22.44
CA GLU A 105 8.35 -7.92 -23.55
C GLU A 105 9.51 -6.94 -23.31
N HIS A 106 9.68 -6.44 -22.09
CA HIS A 106 10.77 -5.52 -21.77
C HIS A 106 12.15 -6.19 -21.84
N ILE A 107 12.27 -7.42 -21.35
CA ILE A 107 13.52 -8.21 -21.41
C ILE A 107 13.86 -8.59 -22.86
N PHE A 108 12.88 -9.02 -23.65
CA PHE A 108 13.11 -9.38 -25.06
C PHE A 108 13.43 -8.16 -25.92
N ASN A 109 12.83 -6.99 -25.68
CA ASN A 109 13.19 -5.77 -26.40
C ASN A 109 14.61 -5.31 -26.07
N TRP A 110 15.06 -5.48 -24.82
CA TRP A 110 16.42 -5.11 -24.42
C TRP A 110 17.48 -6.01 -25.06
N TYR A 111 17.17 -7.30 -25.23
CA TYR A 111 18.10 -8.29 -25.81
C TYR A 111 18.26 -8.20 -27.34
N TYR A 112 17.31 -7.58 -28.05
CA TYR A 112 17.35 -7.39 -29.51
C TYR A 112 17.84 -6.00 -29.95
N ILE A 113 18.19 -5.13 -29.00
CA ILE A 113 18.73 -3.78 -29.24
C ILE A 113 20.27 -3.73 -29.07
N GLN A 114 20.92 -4.87 -28.83
CA GLN A 114 22.36 -5.05 -29.02
C GLN A 114 22.67 -5.59 -30.42
#